data_AF-A0A651HBC5-F1
#
_entry.id   AF-A0A651HBC5-F1
#
_cell.length_a   1.000
_cell.length_b   1.000
_cell.length_c   1.000
_cell.angle_alpha   90.00
_cell.angle_beta   90.00
_cell.angle_gamma   90.00
#
_symmetry.space_group_name_H-M   'P 1'
#
loop_
_entity.id
_entity.type
_entity.pdbx_description
1 polymer ?
#
loop_
_entity_poly.entity_id
_entity_poly.type
_entity_poly.pdbx_seq_one_letter_code
_entity_poly.pdbx_strand_id
1 'polypeptide(L)'
;MRPLALLFALFIGLLGSGCETDPHPIPPPHPPAGSYPGDDTVHHLYEPERIIHRAYRDLLGRRPDEEGLRNYRRRIIDQGWTEAQVRDAIRNSHEYRVLRAEVVIRRAYQDLLDRDPDPEGLATYTRLWQRGYTERMIRDRIRNSREYKELQRRR
;
A
#
# COMPACT_ATOMS: atom_id res chain seq x y z
N MET A 1 55.17 41.57 1.34
CA MET A 1 54.13 41.57 0.30
C MET A 1 54.31 40.30 -0.54
N ARG A 2 53.21 39.61 -0.87
CA ARG A 2 53.10 38.18 -1.24
C ARG A 2 53.86 37.74 -2.51
N PRO A 3 54.27 36.46 -2.61
CA PRO A 3 54.23 35.70 -3.87
C PRO A 3 53.28 34.49 -3.70
N LEU A 4 52.08 34.48 -4.29
CA LEU A 4 51.70 34.00 -5.63
C LEU A 4 52.25 32.59 -5.96
N ALA A 5 51.37 31.59 -5.83
CA ALA A 5 51.57 30.22 -6.28
C ALA A 5 51.01 30.04 -7.70
N LEU A 6 51.77 29.38 -8.58
CA LEU A 6 51.33 28.80 -9.86
C LEU A 6 52.08 27.45 -9.99
N LEU A 7 51.43 26.30 -9.78
CA LEU A 7 50.65 25.47 -10.74
C LEU A 7 51.56 24.62 -11.65
N PHE A 8 51.51 23.28 -11.53
CA PHE A 8 51.75 22.29 -12.60
C PHE A 8 51.36 20.88 -12.08
N ALA A 9 50.17 20.38 -12.43
CA ALA A 9 49.91 19.25 -13.35
C ALA A 9 50.31 17.86 -12.80
N LEU A 10 49.34 17.02 -12.40
CA LEU A 10 48.63 16.00 -13.21
C LEU A 10 49.34 14.62 -13.16
N PHE A 11 48.74 13.65 -12.49
CA PHE A 11 48.92 12.23 -12.81
C PHE A 11 47.60 11.46 -12.62
N ILE A 12 47.27 10.68 -13.63
CA ILE A 12 46.00 10.01 -13.91
C ILE A 12 46.08 8.53 -13.46
N GLY A 13 44.96 7.93 -13.05
CA GLY A 13 44.77 6.46 -12.99
C GLY A 13 43.82 6.03 -11.85
N LEU A 14 42.49 5.99 -12.05
CA LEU A 14 41.65 4.92 -12.62
C LEU A 14 41.45 3.70 -11.68
N LEU A 15 40.22 3.54 -11.17
CA LEU A 15 39.34 2.34 -11.22
C LEU A 15 38.43 2.25 -9.98
N GLY A 16 37.12 2.08 -10.20
CA GLY A 16 36.21 1.65 -9.14
C GLY A 16 34.77 2.09 -9.35
N SER A 17 34.00 1.25 -10.05
CA SER A 17 32.55 1.29 -10.19
C SER A 17 31.81 1.49 -8.86
N GLY A 18 30.65 2.15 -8.91
CA GLY A 18 29.72 2.13 -7.78
C GLY A 18 28.60 3.14 -7.91
N CYS A 19 27.53 2.77 -8.61
CA CYS A 19 26.22 3.36 -8.39
C CYS A 19 25.81 3.01 -6.95
N GLU A 20 25.88 3.93 -6.00
CA GLU A 20 25.34 3.70 -4.65
C GLU A 20 24.30 4.78 -4.36
N THR A 21 23.06 4.32 -4.42
CA THR A 21 21.83 4.97 -3.98
C THR A 21 21.98 5.70 -2.64
N ASP A 22 21.38 6.89 -2.53
CA ASP A 22 21.21 7.63 -1.28
C ASP A 22 20.91 6.69 -0.09
N PRO A 23 21.71 6.70 0.98
CA PRO A 23 21.42 5.87 2.14
C PRO A 23 20.21 6.46 2.88
N HIS A 24 19.07 5.79 2.76
CA HIS A 24 17.98 5.96 3.72
C HIS A 24 18.54 5.82 5.14
N PRO A 25 18.13 6.69 6.10
CA PRO A 25 18.60 6.57 7.48
C PRO A 25 18.19 5.21 8.04
N ILE A 26 19.19 4.47 8.54
CA ILE A 26 19.00 3.22 9.27
C ILE A 26 18.12 3.55 10.49
N PRO A 27 16.98 2.86 10.71
CA PRO A 27 16.17 3.11 11.90
C PRO A 27 17.01 2.82 13.15
N PRO A 28 16.86 3.59 14.24
CA PRO A 28 17.65 3.39 15.45
C PRO A 28 17.46 1.96 15.98
N PRO A 29 18.53 1.35 16.55
CA PRO A 29 18.44 0.01 17.11
C PRO A 29 17.44 -0.02 18.25
N HIS A 30 16.52 -0.97 18.19
CA HIS A 30 15.68 -1.31 19.34
C HIS A 30 16.60 -1.85 20.46
N PRO A 31 16.35 -1.48 21.72
CA PRO A 31 17.07 -2.04 22.87
C PRO A 31 16.75 -3.53 23.05
N PRO A 32 17.65 -4.32 23.65
CA PRO A 32 17.43 -5.75 23.90
C PRO A 32 16.22 -5.95 24.83
N ALA A 33 15.47 -7.03 24.59
CA ALA A 33 14.32 -7.43 25.38
C ALA A 33 14.73 -7.75 26.83
N GLY A 34 14.68 -6.77 27.72
CA GLY A 34 14.90 -6.97 29.15
C GLY A 34 15.29 -5.69 29.88
N SER A 35 14.34 -5.16 30.66
CA SER A 35 14.53 -4.19 31.75
C SER A 35 14.51 -2.70 31.37
N TYR A 36 13.31 -2.16 31.15
CA TYR A 36 13.01 -0.76 31.50
C TYR A 36 12.14 -0.74 32.76
N PRO A 37 12.72 -0.51 33.95
CA PRO A 37 11.94 -0.15 35.12
C PRO A 37 11.60 1.35 35.04
N GLY A 38 10.36 1.67 34.63
CA GLY A 38 9.77 3.00 34.83
C GLY A 38 9.66 3.95 33.63
N ASP A 39 9.49 3.45 32.39
CA ASP A 39 9.14 4.29 31.24
C ASP A 39 7.97 3.69 30.43
N ASP A 40 6.77 4.05 30.84
CA ASP A 40 5.48 3.70 30.26
C ASP A 40 5.04 4.68 29.15
N THR A 41 5.86 5.69 28.80
CA THR A 41 5.44 6.76 27.87
C THR A 41 6.12 6.76 26.51
N VAL A 42 7.32 6.21 26.35
CA VAL A 42 8.04 6.28 25.06
C VAL A 42 7.72 5.09 24.13
N HIS A 43 7.34 3.93 24.65
CA HIS A 43 6.99 2.78 23.82
C HIS A 43 5.65 2.96 23.07
N HIS A 44 4.73 3.76 23.63
CA HIS A 44 3.39 3.99 23.10
C HIS A 44 3.33 4.91 21.88
N LEU A 45 4.41 5.65 21.57
CA LEU A 45 4.46 6.57 20.42
C LEU A 45 5.18 5.98 19.19
N TYR A 46 5.78 4.80 19.31
CA TYR A 46 6.39 4.07 18.20
C TYR A 46 5.54 2.87 17.75
N GLU A 47 4.63 2.39 18.59
CA GLU A 47 3.72 1.30 18.25
C GLU A 47 2.56 1.73 17.31
N PRO A 48 1.90 2.89 17.47
CA PRO A 48 0.75 3.27 16.64
C PRO A 48 1.12 3.34 15.16
N GLU A 49 2.22 4.01 14.82
CA GLU A 49 2.70 4.19 13.47
C GLU A 49 3.07 2.84 12.85
N ARG A 50 3.76 1.97 13.59
CA ARG A 50 4.12 0.62 13.13
C ARG A 50 2.88 -0.24 12.86
N ILE A 51 1.91 -0.21 13.78
CA ILE A 51 0.62 -0.90 13.64
C ILE A 51 -0.10 -0.42 12.38
N ILE A 52 -0.20 0.91 12.18
CA ILE A 52 -0.88 1.49 11.01
C ILE A 52 -0.14 1.14 9.73
N HIS A 53 1.19 1.26 9.71
CA HIS A 53 2.00 0.92 8.53
C HIS A 53 1.86 -0.55 8.13
N ARG A 54 1.88 -1.47 9.09
CA ARG A 54 1.65 -2.90 8.82
C ARG A 54 0.23 -3.13 8.32
N ALA A 55 -0.79 -2.58 8.99
CA ALA A 55 -2.17 -2.75 8.60
C ALA A 55 -2.46 -2.26 7.17
N TYR A 56 -1.92 -1.08 6.78
CA TYR A 56 -2.04 -0.56 5.42
C TYR A 56 -1.33 -1.45 4.39
N ARG A 57 -0.11 -1.91 4.70
CA ARG A 57 0.63 -2.79 3.78
C ARG A 57 -0.10 -4.11 3.58
N ASP A 58 -0.57 -4.72 4.64
CA ASP A 58 -1.22 -6.03 4.61
C ASP A 58 -2.60 -5.99 3.93
N LEU A 59 -3.35 -4.91 4.12
CA LEU A 59 -4.74 -4.81 3.63
C LEU A 59 -4.87 -4.07 2.29
N LEU A 60 -4.05 -3.04 2.07
CA LEU A 60 -4.13 -2.17 0.90
C LEU A 60 -2.91 -2.29 -0.03
N GLY A 61 -1.85 -2.99 0.39
CA GLY A 61 -0.64 -3.16 -0.43
C GLY A 61 0.19 -1.89 -0.59
N ARG A 62 -0.12 -0.83 0.16
CA ARG A 62 0.57 0.47 0.09
C ARG A 62 0.90 1.02 1.48
N ARG A 63 1.69 2.11 1.53
CA ARG A 63 1.89 2.87 2.77
C ARG A 63 0.69 3.80 3.02
N PRO A 64 0.36 4.07 4.30
CA PRO A 64 -0.59 5.11 4.63
C PRO A 64 -0.08 6.47 4.12
N ASP A 65 -1.01 7.25 3.60
CA ASP A 65 -0.81 8.69 3.41
C ASP A 65 -0.80 9.40 4.77
N GLU A 66 -0.34 10.64 4.80
CA GLU A 66 -0.20 11.37 6.05
C GLU A 66 -1.53 11.59 6.78
N GLU A 67 -2.63 11.78 6.04
CA GLU A 67 -3.95 11.97 6.63
C GLU A 67 -4.44 10.70 7.31
N GLY A 68 -4.36 9.57 6.60
CA GLY A 68 -4.66 8.25 7.15
C GLY A 68 -3.84 7.94 8.40
N LEU A 69 -2.52 8.18 8.34
CA LEU A 69 -1.62 7.97 9.47
C LEU A 69 -2.03 8.82 10.69
N ARG A 70 -2.23 10.14 10.50
CA ARG A 70 -2.63 11.03 11.59
C ARG A 70 -3.98 10.64 12.20
N ASN A 71 -4.94 10.24 11.38
CA ASN A 71 -6.27 9.88 11.83
C ASN A 71 -6.26 8.62 12.71
N TYR A 72 -5.65 7.53 12.22
CA TYR A 72 -5.58 6.30 13.02
C TYR A 72 -4.67 6.44 14.23
N ARG A 73 -3.57 7.22 14.13
CA ARG A 73 -2.71 7.52 15.28
C ARG A 73 -3.50 8.18 16.41
N ARG A 74 -4.31 9.19 16.08
CA ARG A 74 -5.20 9.84 17.04
C ARG A 74 -6.17 8.85 17.69
N ARG A 75 -6.76 7.93 16.91
CA ARG A 75 -7.67 6.91 17.47
C ARG A 75 -6.97 5.94 18.42
N ILE A 76 -5.73 5.54 18.11
CA ILE A 76 -4.95 4.67 19.00
C ILE A 76 -4.60 5.42 20.30
N ILE A 77 -4.09 6.64 20.20
CA ILE A 77 -3.62 7.42 21.36
C ILE A 77 -4.79 7.92 22.21
N ASP A 78 -5.78 8.58 21.60
CA ASP A 78 -6.82 9.31 22.33
C ASP A 78 -7.98 8.38 22.73
N GLN A 79 -8.23 7.32 21.96
CA GLN A 79 -9.38 6.42 22.15
C GLN A 79 -8.95 4.99 22.53
N GLY A 80 -7.66 4.71 22.65
CA GLY A 80 -7.16 3.39 23.04
C GLY A 80 -7.44 2.30 22.02
N TRP A 81 -7.53 2.63 20.72
CA TRP A 81 -7.79 1.62 19.68
C TRP A 81 -6.68 0.59 19.58
N THR A 82 -7.09 -0.68 19.47
CA THR A 82 -6.21 -1.82 19.20
C THR A 82 -5.88 -1.96 17.71
N GLU A 83 -4.84 -2.72 17.39
CA GLU A 83 -4.51 -3.09 15.99
C GLU A 83 -5.70 -3.75 15.27
N ALA A 84 -6.45 -4.62 15.97
CA ALA A 84 -7.63 -5.27 15.39
C ALA A 84 -8.68 -4.24 14.94
N GLN A 85 -8.97 -3.23 15.78
CA GLN A 85 -9.91 -2.16 15.44
C GLN A 85 -9.42 -1.30 14.27
N VAL A 86 -8.12 -1.01 14.20
CA VAL A 86 -7.52 -0.30 13.06
C VAL A 86 -7.70 -1.10 11.76
N ARG A 87 -7.38 -2.40 11.80
CA ARG A 87 -7.54 -3.29 10.63
C ARG A 87 -9.00 -3.40 10.19
N ASP A 88 -9.93 -3.49 11.14
CA ASP A 88 -11.36 -3.54 10.84
C ASP A 88 -11.88 -2.23 10.25
N ALA A 89 -11.42 -1.08 10.76
CA ALA A 89 -11.75 0.21 10.17
C ALA A 89 -11.20 0.36 8.75
N ILE A 90 -9.96 -0.10 8.49
CA ILE A 90 -9.40 -0.13 7.13
C ILE A 90 -10.23 -1.04 6.23
N ARG A 91 -10.62 -2.25 6.68
CA ARG A 91 -11.48 -3.15 5.89
C ARG A 91 -12.85 -2.55 5.57
N ASN A 92 -13.38 -1.76 6.49
CA ASN A 92 -14.66 -1.08 6.31
C ASN A 92 -14.54 0.24 5.53
N SER A 93 -13.32 0.70 5.25
CA SER A 93 -13.07 1.94 4.51
C SER A 93 -13.53 1.84 3.06
N HIS A 94 -13.86 3.00 2.48
CA HIS A 94 -14.21 3.09 1.06
C HIS A 94 -13.05 2.58 0.17
N GLU A 95 -11.82 2.90 0.55
CA GLU A 95 -10.64 2.53 -0.21
C GLU A 95 -10.46 1.02 -0.30
N TYR A 96 -10.54 0.30 0.83
CA TYR A 96 -10.48 -1.15 0.81
C TYR A 96 -11.63 -1.76 0.01
N ARG A 97 -12.84 -1.20 0.11
CA ARG A 97 -13.99 -1.66 -0.68
C ARG A 97 -13.76 -1.50 -2.19
N VAL A 98 -13.17 -0.40 -2.63
CA VAL A 98 -12.82 -0.16 -4.04
C VAL A 98 -11.72 -1.11 -4.50
N LEU A 99 -10.65 -1.24 -3.72
CA LEU A 99 -9.56 -2.18 -4.02
C LEU A 99 -10.08 -3.62 -4.16
N ARG A 100 -10.94 -4.06 -3.24
CA ARG A 100 -11.55 -5.40 -3.30
C ARG A 100 -12.47 -5.55 -4.51
N ALA A 101 -13.24 -4.53 -4.84
CA ALA A 101 -14.08 -4.54 -6.05
C ALA A 101 -13.22 -4.79 -7.29
N GLU A 102 -12.15 -4.03 -7.45
CA GLU A 102 -11.26 -4.13 -8.60
C GLU A 102 -10.63 -5.51 -8.73
N VAL A 103 -10.07 -6.06 -7.65
CA VAL A 103 -9.48 -7.41 -7.63
C VAL A 103 -10.51 -8.47 -8.03
N VAL A 104 -11.71 -8.40 -7.47
CA VAL A 104 -12.79 -9.35 -7.77
C VAL A 104 -13.26 -9.23 -9.22
N ILE A 105 -13.44 -8.02 -9.73
CA ILE A 105 -13.91 -7.76 -11.09
C ILE A 105 -12.88 -8.24 -12.10
N ARG A 106 -11.59 -7.90 -11.91
CA ARG A 106 -10.51 -8.35 -12.80
C ARG A 106 -10.44 -9.87 -12.85
N ARG A 107 -10.48 -10.53 -11.69
CA ARG A 107 -10.50 -12.00 -11.63
C ARG A 107 -11.72 -12.59 -12.34
N ALA A 108 -12.91 -12.02 -12.15
CA ALA A 108 -14.12 -12.49 -12.83
C ALA A 108 -14.04 -12.34 -14.35
N TYR A 109 -13.42 -11.26 -14.85
CA TYR A 109 -13.15 -11.05 -16.27
C TYR A 109 -12.17 -12.06 -16.83
N GLN A 110 -11.04 -12.29 -16.15
CA GLN A 110 -10.07 -13.31 -16.54
C GLN A 110 -10.72 -14.71 -16.58
N ASP A 111 -11.41 -15.11 -15.51
CA ASP A 111 -12.03 -16.44 -15.40
C ASP A 111 -13.13 -16.71 -16.47
N LEU A 112 -13.88 -15.68 -16.88
CA LEU A 112 -15.07 -15.83 -17.74
C LEU A 112 -14.85 -15.39 -19.19
N LEU A 113 -14.00 -14.40 -19.41
CA LEU A 113 -13.79 -13.74 -20.70
C LEU A 113 -12.35 -13.88 -21.22
N ASP A 114 -11.44 -14.42 -20.41
CA ASP A 114 -10.02 -14.61 -20.76
C ASP A 114 -9.32 -13.31 -21.17
N ARG A 115 -9.69 -12.21 -20.52
CA ARG A 115 -9.10 -10.88 -20.72
C ARG A 115 -9.25 -10.01 -19.48
N ASP A 116 -8.52 -8.91 -19.45
CA ASP A 116 -8.73 -7.85 -18.45
C ASP A 116 -9.97 -6.99 -18.78
N PRO A 117 -10.63 -6.43 -17.76
CA PRO A 117 -11.72 -5.47 -17.97
C PRO A 117 -11.17 -4.19 -18.59
N ASP A 118 -11.89 -3.69 -19.57
CA ASP A 118 -11.70 -2.32 -20.06
C ASP A 118 -12.15 -1.29 -19.00
N PRO A 119 -11.73 -0.02 -19.11
CA PRO A 119 -12.05 1.00 -18.12
C PRO A 119 -13.55 1.19 -17.88
N GLU A 120 -14.38 1.06 -18.93
CA GLU A 120 -15.84 1.21 -18.83
C GLU A 120 -16.47 0.02 -18.09
N GLY A 121 -16.05 -1.21 -18.43
CA GLY A 121 -16.43 -2.43 -17.74
C GLY A 121 -16.08 -2.36 -16.26
N LEU A 122 -14.83 -2.03 -15.93
CA LEU A 122 -14.37 -1.91 -14.55
C LEU A 122 -15.19 -0.88 -13.77
N ALA A 123 -15.41 0.32 -14.34
CA ALA A 123 -16.22 1.37 -13.71
C ALA A 123 -17.68 0.92 -13.50
N THR A 124 -18.25 0.19 -14.45
CA THR A 124 -19.63 -0.30 -14.37
C THR A 124 -19.81 -1.31 -13.26
N TYR A 125 -18.96 -2.31 -13.16
CA TYR A 125 -19.06 -3.31 -12.10
C TYR A 125 -18.64 -2.77 -10.73
N THR A 126 -17.71 -1.80 -10.69
CA THR A 126 -17.35 -1.10 -9.44
C THR A 126 -18.55 -0.33 -8.87
N ARG A 127 -19.32 0.36 -9.70
CA ARG A 127 -20.58 1.01 -9.28
C ARG A 127 -21.59 0.01 -8.71
N LEU A 128 -21.70 -1.18 -9.29
CA LEU A 128 -22.57 -2.24 -8.78
C LEU A 128 -22.08 -2.76 -7.42
N TRP A 129 -20.78 -2.99 -7.27
CA TRP A 129 -20.18 -3.39 -6.01
C TRP A 129 -20.45 -2.37 -4.90
N GLN A 130 -20.32 -1.07 -5.20
CA GLN A 130 -20.62 0.00 -4.25
C GLN A 130 -22.08 0.00 -3.80
N ARG A 131 -23.01 -0.44 -4.68
CA ARG A 131 -24.45 -0.63 -4.40
C ARG A 131 -24.77 -1.92 -3.63
N GLY A 132 -23.76 -2.69 -3.20
CA GLY A 132 -23.95 -3.91 -2.39
C GLY A 132 -24.06 -5.20 -3.20
N TYR A 133 -23.68 -5.19 -4.48
CA TYR A 133 -23.61 -6.43 -5.26
C TYR A 133 -22.48 -7.33 -4.76
N THR A 134 -22.79 -8.62 -4.63
CA THR A 134 -21.81 -9.65 -4.26
C THR A 134 -20.99 -10.10 -5.47
N GLU A 135 -19.82 -10.70 -5.23
CA GLU A 135 -18.99 -11.31 -6.29
C GLU A 135 -19.82 -12.24 -7.20
N ARG A 136 -20.65 -13.09 -6.61
CA ARG A 136 -21.52 -14.01 -7.36
C ARG A 136 -22.43 -13.26 -8.33
N MET A 137 -23.09 -12.20 -7.86
CA MET A 137 -23.97 -11.40 -8.71
C MET A 137 -23.22 -10.66 -9.83
N ILE A 138 -21.98 -10.24 -9.57
CA ILE A 138 -21.11 -9.64 -10.60
C ILE A 138 -20.76 -10.69 -11.67
N ARG A 139 -20.30 -11.87 -11.26
CA ARG A 139 -20.01 -12.98 -12.19
C ARG A 139 -21.23 -13.39 -13.01
N ASP A 140 -22.41 -13.47 -12.39
CA ASP A 140 -23.66 -13.78 -13.09
C ASP A 140 -24.04 -12.70 -14.11
N ARG A 141 -23.80 -11.42 -13.81
CA ARG A 141 -24.00 -10.34 -14.79
C ARG A 141 -23.02 -10.43 -15.95
N ILE A 142 -21.76 -10.75 -15.70
CA ILE A 142 -20.76 -10.95 -16.75
C ILE A 142 -21.17 -12.12 -17.66
N ARG A 143 -21.59 -13.27 -17.11
CA ARG A 143 -22.09 -14.41 -17.91
C ARG A 143 -23.30 -14.07 -18.77
N ASN A 144 -24.18 -13.21 -18.26
CA ASN A 144 -25.37 -12.78 -18.98
C ASN A 144 -25.10 -11.65 -20.00
N SER A 145 -23.90 -11.07 -19.97
CA SER A 145 -23.51 -9.99 -20.87
C SER A 145 -23.50 -10.44 -22.33
N ARG A 146 -23.67 -9.46 -23.23
CA ARG A 146 -23.55 -9.69 -24.67
C ARG A 146 -22.17 -10.26 -25.02
N GLU A 147 -21.13 -9.74 -24.37
CA GLU A 147 -19.75 -10.12 -24.63
C GLU A 147 -19.48 -11.60 -24.33
N TYR A 148 -19.92 -12.10 -23.17
CA TYR A 148 -19.76 -13.53 -22.84
C TYR A 148 -20.51 -14.41 -23.85
N LYS A 149 -21.71 -14.02 -24.26
CA LYS A 149 -22.49 -14.75 -25.28
C LYS A 149 -21.79 -14.77 -26.64
N GLU A 150 -21.14 -13.67 -27.02
CA GLU A 150 -20.36 -13.60 -28.25
C GLU A 150 -19.10 -14.47 -28.17
N LEU A 151 -18.40 -14.47 -27.03
CA LEU A 151 -17.26 -15.37 -26.80
C LEU A 151 -17.66 -16.84 -26.94
N GLN A 152 -18.78 -17.25 -26.33
CA GLN A 152 -19.27 -18.64 -26.42
C GLN A 152 -19.66 -19.04 -27.84
N ARG A 153 -20.11 -18.11 -28.69
CA ARG A 153 -20.42 -18.40 -30.10
C ARG A 153 -19.18 -18.58 -30.98
N ARG A 154 -18.03 -18.08 -30.54
CA ARG A 154 -16.76 -18.12 -31.28
C ARG A 154 -15.88 -19.32 -30.90
N ARG A 155 -16.21 -20.02 -29.81
CA ARG A 155 -15.56 -21.26 -29.37
C ARG A 155 -16.22 -22.45 -30.05
#